data_AF-A0A2L1JG56-F1
#
_entry.id   AF-A0A2L1JG56-F1
#
_cell.length_a   1.000
_cell.length_b   1.000
_cell.length_c   1.000
_cell.angle_alpha   90.00
_cell.angle_beta   90.00
_cell.angle_gamma   90.00
#
_symmetry.space_group_name_H-M   'P 1'
#
loop_
_entity.id
_entity.type
_entity.pdbx_description
1 polymer ?
#
loop_
_entity_poly.entity_id
_entity_poly.type
_entity_poly.pdbx_seq_one_letter_code
_entity_poly.pdbx_strand_id
1 'polypeptide(L)'
;MARQEINTGTAPTGVGGDTPRSASIKINAMTQELYARQAQLGTAANRDAVTDSADFTPGRVSMMGHAGWGGTPISKSSTDDANDLPKVSGLFEFGNGGGNLPNPYVQILQVANSGGYIWQTAKAMLDESIFIRGRRGDGAWSPWRSDITSSLFAIGYGAGAVPGEVMGLSSAQTASPNKANTGLYSYYQHPDGVPGFGAISVLSQAWGHDPQWRAQLSMAVSADGIHFRQFSVNPGSAAPNWRSILHNGNAISGVLNAGPSGALPINSGLIERGGALDNWYFRFAGGLQICQQRFTGYTAGVTRNVAWLAGFADTPVAVFHNIYPTIDWDMTARCYGNVGSYFFMSDRTLNNIVTVTAIGRWHA
;
A
#
# COMPACT_ATOMS: atom_id res chain seq x y z
N MET A 1 7.53 10.66 -67.51
CA MET A 1 8.31 10.84 -68.75
C MET A 1 7.58 11.81 -69.67
N ALA A 2 8.28 12.50 -70.58
CA ALA A 2 7.63 13.34 -71.58
C ALA A 2 7.00 12.47 -72.69
N ARG A 3 5.87 12.91 -73.26
CA ARG A 3 5.25 12.24 -74.41
C ARG A 3 6.11 12.48 -75.65
N GLN A 4 6.44 11.43 -76.40
CA GLN A 4 7.03 11.55 -77.73
C GLN A 4 5.94 11.48 -78.79
N GLU A 5 5.81 12.52 -79.60
CA GLU A 5 4.82 12.59 -80.67
C GLU A 5 5.42 12.10 -81.99
N ILE A 6 4.71 11.22 -82.69
CA ILE A 6 5.15 10.70 -83.98
C ILE A 6 4.76 11.72 -85.06
N ASN A 7 5.73 12.44 -85.62
CA ASN A 7 5.49 13.39 -86.71
C ASN A 7 5.74 12.73 -88.07
N THR A 8 4.72 12.70 -88.93
CA THR A 8 4.76 12.09 -90.26
C THR A 8 4.54 13.09 -91.41
N GLY A 9 4.56 14.40 -91.11
CA GLY A 9 4.32 15.48 -92.08
C GLY A 9 2.85 15.69 -92.46
N THR A 10 2.59 16.62 -93.39
CA THR A 10 1.24 16.91 -93.91
C THR A 10 0.76 15.83 -94.89
N ALA A 11 -0.54 15.52 -94.85
CA ALA A 11 -1.13 14.50 -95.72
C ALA A 11 -1.20 14.96 -97.19
N PRO A 12 -0.87 14.11 -98.19
CA PRO A 12 -1.03 14.42 -99.59
C PRO A 12 -2.51 14.48 -99.97
N THR A 13 -2.91 15.46 -100.78
CA THR A 13 -4.31 15.79 -101.10
C THR A 13 -4.96 14.86 -102.14
N GLY A 14 -4.39 13.69 -102.41
CA GLY A 14 -4.88 12.73 -103.41
C GLY A 14 -5.76 11.64 -102.80
N VAL A 15 -6.89 11.33 -103.45
CA VAL A 15 -7.86 10.30 -103.03
C VAL A 15 -7.25 8.90 -103.20
N GLY A 16 -6.42 8.50 -102.25
CA GLY A 16 -5.78 7.19 -102.19
C GLY A 16 -5.21 6.99 -100.80
N GLY A 17 -5.89 6.18 -99.99
CA GLY A 17 -5.76 6.13 -98.53
C GLY A 17 -4.34 5.90 -98.03
N ASP A 18 -3.77 6.94 -97.43
CA ASP A 18 -2.55 6.89 -96.64
C ASP A 18 -2.82 6.26 -95.26
N THR A 19 -3.01 4.95 -95.32
CA THR A 19 -3.35 4.09 -94.19
C THR A 19 -2.29 4.16 -93.06
N PRO A 20 -0.97 4.22 -93.32
CA PRO A 20 0.04 4.36 -92.28
C PRO A 20 -0.01 5.69 -91.53
N ARG A 21 -0.18 6.84 -92.21
CA ARG A 21 -0.25 8.15 -91.56
C ARG A 21 -1.52 8.32 -90.72
N SER A 22 -2.64 7.79 -91.22
CA SER A 22 -3.90 7.73 -90.47
C SER A 22 -3.78 6.90 -89.18
N ALA A 23 -2.97 5.84 -89.20
CA ALA A 23 -2.65 5.07 -88.01
C ALA A 23 -1.78 5.86 -87.02
N SER A 24 -0.75 6.59 -87.49
CA SER A 24 0.10 7.42 -86.64
C SER A 24 -0.68 8.53 -85.91
N ILE A 25 -1.64 9.19 -86.58
CA ILE A 25 -2.50 10.21 -85.95
C ILE A 25 -3.34 9.59 -84.82
N LYS A 26 -3.93 8.41 -85.05
CA LYS A 26 -4.70 7.69 -84.03
C LYS A 26 -3.82 7.27 -82.85
N ILE A 27 -2.59 6.84 -83.10
CA ILE A 27 -1.62 6.51 -82.05
C ILE A 27 -1.29 7.75 -81.20
N ASN A 28 -1.02 8.90 -81.81
CA ASN A 28 -0.79 10.15 -81.07
C ASN A 28 -2.00 10.55 -80.21
N ALA A 29 -3.23 10.38 -80.73
CA ALA A 29 -4.45 10.65 -79.97
C ALA A 29 -4.65 9.67 -78.79
N MET A 30 -4.46 8.36 -79.01
CA MET A 30 -4.57 7.35 -77.94
C MET A 30 -3.48 7.56 -76.87
N THR A 31 -2.25 7.86 -77.26
CA THR A 31 -1.17 8.15 -76.31
C THR A 31 -1.40 9.46 -75.55
N GLN A 32 -2.01 10.47 -76.18
CA GLN A 32 -2.45 11.68 -75.46
C GLN A 32 -3.44 11.37 -74.35
N GLU A 33 -4.43 10.52 -74.63
CA GLU A 33 -5.42 10.11 -73.64
C GLU A 33 -4.76 9.38 -72.46
N LEU A 34 -3.84 8.45 -72.73
CA LEU A 34 -3.11 7.72 -71.69
C LEU A 34 -2.29 8.65 -70.79
N TYR A 35 -1.56 9.60 -71.36
CA TYR A 35 -0.77 10.56 -70.58
C TYR A 35 -1.66 11.53 -69.79
N ALA A 36 -2.79 11.95 -70.35
CA ALA A 36 -3.77 12.78 -69.64
C ALA A 36 -4.38 12.02 -68.45
N ARG A 37 -4.74 10.74 -68.61
CA ARG A 37 -5.19 9.88 -67.50
C ARG A 37 -4.11 9.66 -66.46
N GLN A 38 -2.86 9.42 -66.87
CA GLN A 38 -1.74 9.25 -65.94
C GLN A 38 -1.48 10.53 -65.12
N ALA A 39 -1.62 11.72 -65.73
CA ALA A 39 -1.49 12.99 -65.03
C ALA A 39 -2.60 13.24 -63.99
N GLN A 40 -3.76 12.58 -64.16
CA GLN A 40 -4.87 12.61 -63.19
C GLN A 40 -4.69 11.60 -62.04
N LEU A 41 -3.73 10.67 -62.13
CA LEU A 41 -3.43 9.75 -61.04
C LEU A 41 -2.77 10.50 -59.89
N GLY A 42 -3.31 10.35 -58.69
CA GLY A 42 -2.73 10.93 -57.48
C GLY A 42 -1.37 10.32 -57.11
N THR A 43 -0.65 10.96 -56.20
CA THR A 43 0.69 10.52 -55.75
C THR A 43 0.74 9.06 -55.26
N ALA A 44 -0.33 8.56 -54.65
CA ALA A 44 -0.41 7.17 -54.17
C ALA A 44 -0.41 6.15 -55.31
N ALA A 45 -1.04 6.45 -56.45
CA ALA A 45 -1.12 5.55 -57.60
C ALA A 45 0.22 5.38 -58.33
N ASN A 46 1.20 6.24 -58.05
CA ASN A 46 2.55 6.18 -58.62
C ASN A 46 3.60 5.65 -57.63
N ARG A 47 3.17 5.19 -56.45
CA ARG A 47 4.06 4.64 -55.41
C ARG A 47 3.88 3.13 -55.31
N ASP A 48 4.98 2.44 -55.04
CA ASP A 48 4.94 1.03 -54.70
C ASP A 48 4.12 0.82 -53.43
N ALA A 49 3.30 -0.22 -53.42
CA ALA A 49 2.61 -0.64 -52.23
C ALA A 49 3.50 -1.59 -51.40
N VAL A 50 3.23 -1.67 -50.10
CA VAL A 50 3.98 -2.59 -49.22
C VAL A 50 3.80 -4.04 -49.68
N THR A 51 4.87 -4.84 -49.60
CA THR A 51 4.86 -6.23 -50.13
C THR A 51 4.35 -7.26 -49.14
N ASP A 52 4.44 -6.97 -47.84
CA ASP A 52 3.92 -7.80 -46.74
C ASP A 52 3.70 -6.93 -45.48
N SER A 53 3.26 -7.56 -44.37
CA SER A 53 3.00 -6.86 -43.12
C SER A 53 4.26 -6.34 -42.40
N ALA A 54 5.43 -6.91 -42.70
CA ALA A 54 6.73 -6.58 -42.13
C ALA A 54 7.61 -5.70 -43.06
N ASP A 55 7.07 -5.21 -44.18
CA ASP A 55 7.73 -4.26 -45.05
C ASP A 55 7.68 -2.84 -44.48
N PHE A 56 8.76 -2.44 -43.79
CA PHE A 56 8.89 -1.11 -43.18
C PHE A 56 9.58 -0.08 -44.07
N THR A 57 9.64 -0.32 -45.40
CA THR A 57 10.30 0.59 -46.34
C THR A 57 9.59 1.95 -46.40
N PRO A 58 10.27 3.07 -46.07
CA PRO A 58 9.66 4.39 -46.10
C PRO A 58 9.15 4.77 -47.51
N GLY A 59 8.01 5.46 -47.56
CA GLY A 59 7.47 6.03 -48.80
C GLY A 59 6.52 5.13 -49.58
N ARG A 60 6.39 3.85 -49.23
CA ARG A 60 5.42 2.92 -49.81
C ARG A 60 3.98 3.20 -49.34
N VAL A 61 3.00 2.75 -50.12
CA VAL A 61 1.57 2.83 -49.76
C VAL A 61 1.24 1.68 -48.80
N SER A 62 0.82 2.02 -47.57
CA SER A 62 0.36 1.03 -46.58
C SER A 62 -0.94 0.35 -47.03
N MET A 63 -0.99 -0.98 -46.89
CA MET A 63 -2.19 -1.78 -47.07
C MET A 63 -2.83 -2.14 -45.71
N MET A 64 -4.05 -2.66 -45.72
CA MET A 64 -4.67 -3.23 -44.52
C MET A 64 -3.78 -4.35 -43.95
N GLY A 65 -3.52 -4.35 -42.64
CA GLY A 65 -2.62 -5.30 -41.98
C GLY A 65 -1.14 -4.88 -41.96
N HIS A 66 -0.76 -3.76 -42.61
CA HIS A 66 0.61 -3.25 -42.57
C HIS A 66 1.04 -2.89 -41.15
N ALA A 67 2.26 -3.27 -40.76
CA ALA A 67 2.77 -3.12 -39.39
C ALA A 67 1.87 -3.80 -38.33
N GLY A 68 1.04 -4.77 -38.72
CA GLY A 68 0.06 -5.44 -37.85
C GLY A 68 -1.23 -4.65 -37.62
N TRP A 69 -1.36 -3.42 -38.13
CA TRP A 69 -2.58 -2.61 -37.93
C TRP A 69 -3.78 -3.15 -38.70
N GLY A 70 -4.86 -3.46 -37.98
CA GLY A 70 -6.08 -4.02 -38.57
C GLY A 70 -5.91 -5.44 -39.12
N GLY A 71 -4.82 -6.13 -38.76
CA GLY A 71 -4.52 -7.52 -39.10
C GLY A 71 -4.00 -8.29 -37.89
N THR A 72 -3.27 -9.38 -38.13
CA THR A 72 -2.59 -10.13 -37.06
C THR A 72 -1.32 -9.38 -36.62
N PRO A 73 -0.99 -9.38 -35.30
CA PRO A 73 0.29 -8.85 -34.83
C PRO A 73 1.48 -9.50 -35.56
N ILE A 74 2.57 -8.73 -35.70
CA ILE A 74 3.80 -9.24 -36.30
C ILE A 74 4.53 -10.10 -35.28
N SER A 75 4.56 -11.41 -35.53
CA SER A 75 5.27 -12.38 -34.70
C SER A 75 6.77 -12.09 -34.66
N LYS A 76 7.35 -12.19 -33.47
CA LYS A 76 8.76 -12.00 -33.16
C LYS A 76 9.38 -13.28 -32.62
N SER A 77 10.65 -13.48 -32.97
CA SER A 77 11.43 -14.62 -32.52
C SER A 77 11.80 -14.49 -31.04
N SER A 78 12.10 -15.61 -30.38
CA SER A 78 12.59 -15.60 -29.00
C SER A 78 13.97 -14.94 -28.83
N THR A 79 14.66 -14.67 -29.94
CA THR A 79 15.94 -13.95 -29.98
C THR A 79 15.79 -12.47 -30.32
N ASP A 80 14.61 -12.03 -30.74
CA ASP A 80 14.36 -10.63 -31.07
C ASP A 80 14.30 -9.78 -29.80
N ASP A 81 14.73 -8.52 -29.90
CA ASP A 81 14.72 -7.58 -28.80
C ASP A 81 13.63 -6.52 -28.99
N ALA A 82 12.83 -6.26 -27.94
CA ALA A 82 11.80 -5.24 -27.98
C ALA A 82 12.35 -3.82 -28.15
N ASN A 83 13.63 -3.58 -27.82
CA ASN A 83 14.33 -2.32 -28.06
C ASN A 83 14.67 -2.09 -29.53
N ASP A 84 14.82 -3.18 -30.30
CA ASP A 84 15.25 -3.18 -31.70
C ASP A 84 14.09 -3.34 -32.68
N LEU A 85 12.85 -3.21 -32.19
CA LEU A 85 11.68 -3.19 -33.05
C LEU A 85 11.79 -2.06 -34.09
N PRO A 86 11.29 -2.28 -35.31
CA PRO A 86 11.27 -1.28 -36.37
C PRO A 86 10.65 0.03 -35.86
N LYS A 87 11.25 1.18 -36.19
CA LYS A 87 10.83 2.50 -35.68
C LYS A 87 9.58 3.02 -36.38
N VAL A 88 8.53 2.21 -36.42
CA VAL A 88 7.21 2.50 -36.98
C VAL A 88 6.13 2.26 -35.94
N SER A 89 4.95 2.84 -36.15
CA SER A 89 3.78 2.48 -35.34
C SER A 89 3.23 1.14 -35.80
N GLY A 90 3.02 0.19 -34.89
CA GLY A 90 2.64 -1.18 -35.24
C GLY A 90 2.27 -2.05 -34.04
N LEU A 91 1.77 -3.25 -34.34
CA LEU A 91 1.45 -4.31 -33.39
C LEU A 91 2.42 -5.48 -33.58
N PHE A 92 3.13 -5.83 -32.51
CA PHE A 92 4.14 -6.89 -32.49
C PHE A 92 3.79 -7.92 -31.42
N GLU A 93 4.17 -9.18 -31.62
CA GLU A 93 3.88 -10.27 -30.68
C GLU A 93 5.11 -11.10 -30.39
N PHE A 94 5.41 -11.29 -29.11
CA PHE A 94 6.43 -12.19 -28.60
C PHE A 94 5.72 -13.38 -27.96
N GLY A 95 5.66 -14.49 -28.69
CA GLY A 95 4.92 -15.70 -28.30
C GLY A 95 5.75 -16.74 -27.56
N ASN A 96 7.05 -16.51 -27.32
CA ASN A 96 7.93 -17.46 -26.63
C ASN A 96 9.22 -16.78 -26.12
N GLY A 97 9.09 -15.68 -25.38
CA GLY A 97 10.22 -14.90 -24.88
C GLY A 97 10.78 -13.91 -25.91
N GLY A 98 11.92 -13.30 -25.57
CA GLY A 98 12.57 -12.21 -26.31
C GLY A 98 13.41 -11.34 -25.39
N GLY A 99 14.20 -10.43 -25.97
CA GLY A 99 15.01 -9.46 -25.25
C GLY A 99 14.21 -8.24 -24.76
N ASN A 100 14.56 -7.72 -23.59
CA ASN A 100 13.99 -6.51 -22.99
C ASN A 100 12.45 -6.49 -22.91
N LEU A 101 11.83 -7.62 -22.58
CA LEU A 101 10.39 -7.75 -22.37
C LEU A 101 10.01 -7.63 -20.87
N PRO A 102 8.81 -7.13 -20.55
CA PRO A 102 8.30 -7.15 -19.17
C PRO A 102 7.73 -8.53 -18.78
N ASN A 103 7.35 -9.35 -19.76
CA ASN A 103 6.82 -10.70 -19.60
C ASN A 103 7.20 -11.53 -20.85
N PRO A 104 7.46 -12.84 -20.74
CA PRO A 104 7.85 -13.69 -21.88
C PRO A 104 6.77 -13.83 -22.97
N TYR A 105 5.49 -13.61 -22.68
CA TYR A 105 4.40 -13.74 -23.64
C TYR A 105 3.63 -12.42 -23.73
N VAL A 106 3.98 -11.55 -24.69
CA VAL A 106 3.41 -10.21 -24.79
C VAL A 106 3.03 -9.79 -26.20
N GLN A 107 1.97 -9.01 -26.31
CA GLN A 107 1.67 -8.20 -27.48
C GLN A 107 2.06 -6.75 -27.21
N ILE A 108 2.88 -6.17 -28.08
CA ILE A 108 3.37 -4.80 -27.99
C ILE A 108 2.67 -3.93 -29.03
N LEU A 109 1.87 -2.98 -28.55
CA LEU A 109 1.46 -1.82 -29.33
C LEU A 109 2.58 -0.77 -29.27
N GLN A 110 3.15 -0.46 -30.42
CA GLN A 110 4.17 0.57 -30.56
C GLN A 110 3.61 1.78 -31.31
N VAL A 111 3.92 2.97 -30.82
CA VAL A 111 3.67 4.25 -31.49
C VAL A 111 5.00 4.97 -31.65
N ALA A 112 5.43 5.16 -32.89
CA ALA A 112 6.67 5.85 -33.21
C ALA A 112 6.39 7.27 -33.72
N ASN A 113 7.21 8.23 -33.31
CA ASN A 113 7.18 9.62 -33.74
C ASN A 113 8.45 9.97 -34.55
N SER A 114 8.35 10.93 -35.46
CA SER A 114 9.45 11.40 -36.34
C SER A 114 10.70 11.87 -35.60
N GLY A 115 10.60 12.24 -34.31
CA GLY A 115 11.74 12.65 -33.47
C GLY A 115 12.55 11.49 -32.83
N GLY A 116 12.30 10.23 -33.21
CA GLY A 116 12.94 9.06 -32.59
C GLY A 116 12.36 8.66 -31.23
N TYR A 117 11.30 9.35 -30.79
CA TYR A 117 10.51 8.97 -29.63
C TYR A 117 9.62 7.78 -29.99
N ILE A 118 9.59 6.80 -29.11
CA ILE A 118 8.76 5.61 -29.26
C ILE A 118 8.02 5.38 -27.96
N TRP A 119 6.74 5.09 -28.04
CA TRP A 119 5.94 4.64 -26.92
C TRP A 119 5.54 3.19 -27.16
N GLN A 120 5.68 2.36 -26.13
CA GLN A 120 5.29 0.95 -26.19
C GLN A 120 4.35 0.62 -25.04
N THR A 121 3.25 -0.04 -25.37
CA THR A 121 2.37 -0.73 -24.43
C THR A 121 2.43 -2.21 -24.69
N ALA A 122 2.90 -2.98 -23.71
CA ALA A 122 2.90 -4.43 -23.74
C ALA A 122 1.71 -4.95 -22.93
N LYS A 123 0.86 -5.78 -23.54
CA LYS A 123 -0.15 -6.58 -22.84
C LYS A 123 0.35 -8.02 -22.76
N ALA A 124 0.54 -8.54 -21.57
CA ALA A 124 0.87 -9.92 -21.36
C ALA A 124 -0.33 -10.82 -21.70
N MET A 125 -0.07 -11.91 -22.41
CA MET A 125 -1.11 -12.77 -22.96
C MET A 125 -1.67 -13.78 -21.95
N LEU A 126 -0.91 -14.09 -20.89
CA LEU A 126 -1.29 -15.13 -19.92
C LEU A 126 -1.92 -14.57 -18.64
N ASP A 127 -1.46 -13.41 -18.17
CA ASP A 127 -1.91 -12.81 -16.90
C ASP A 127 -2.62 -11.45 -17.10
N GLU A 128 -2.80 -11.04 -18.36
CA GLU A 128 -3.41 -9.77 -18.78
C GLU A 128 -2.75 -8.49 -18.22
N SER A 129 -1.56 -8.60 -17.61
CA SER A 129 -0.84 -7.45 -17.09
C SER A 129 -0.43 -6.50 -18.22
N ILE A 130 -0.58 -5.20 -17.98
CA ILE A 130 -0.26 -4.15 -18.94
C ILE A 130 0.99 -3.42 -18.46
N PHE A 131 1.94 -3.22 -19.37
CA PHE A 131 3.16 -2.48 -19.11
C PHE A 131 3.36 -1.40 -20.14
N ILE A 132 3.90 -0.27 -19.70
CA ILE A 132 4.15 0.89 -20.54
C ILE A 132 5.60 1.32 -20.36
N ARG A 133 6.24 1.68 -21.47
CA ARG A 133 7.52 2.39 -21.48
C ARG A 133 7.61 3.34 -22.65
N GLY A 134 8.66 4.16 -22.65
CA GLY A 134 9.01 5.00 -23.77
C GLY A 134 10.51 5.07 -24.02
N ARG A 135 10.87 5.23 -25.30
CA ARG A 135 12.19 5.60 -25.79
C ARG A 135 12.22 7.11 -26.00
N ARG A 136 13.24 7.76 -25.46
CA ARG A 136 13.50 9.20 -25.66
C ARG A 136 14.27 9.43 -26.98
N GLY A 137 14.33 10.67 -27.44
CA GLY A 137 15.04 11.04 -28.67
C GLY A 137 16.55 10.76 -28.63
N ASP A 138 17.16 10.77 -27.44
CA ASP A 138 18.55 10.35 -27.18
C ASP A 138 18.80 8.84 -27.34
N GLY A 139 17.72 8.07 -27.51
CA GLY A 139 17.73 6.64 -27.69
C GLY A 139 17.68 5.80 -26.41
N ALA A 140 17.63 6.43 -25.24
CA ALA A 140 17.47 5.74 -23.98
C ALA A 140 16.03 5.23 -23.79
N TRP A 141 15.90 3.98 -23.36
CA TRP A 141 14.63 3.39 -22.94
C TRP A 141 14.40 3.66 -21.45
N SER A 142 13.18 4.10 -21.12
CA SER A 142 12.71 4.00 -19.75
C SER A 142 12.41 2.53 -19.40
N PRO A 143 12.57 2.13 -18.13
CA PRO A 143 12.18 0.79 -17.71
C PRO A 143 10.70 0.56 -17.97
N TRP A 144 10.34 -0.70 -18.18
CA TRP A 144 8.94 -1.11 -18.18
C TRP A 144 8.32 -0.77 -16.83
N ARG A 145 7.17 -0.09 -16.88
CA ARG A 145 6.33 0.17 -15.72
C ARG A 145 5.02 -0.57 -15.93
N SER A 146 4.63 -1.41 -15.00
CA SER A 146 3.28 -1.96 -14.99
C SER A 146 2.28 -0.81 -14.84
N ASP A 147 1.28 -0.77 -15.71
CA ASP A 147 0.11 0.06 -15.46
C ASP A 147 -0.62 -0.51 -14.24
N ILE A 148 -1.24 0.36 -13.43
CA ILE A 148 -1.89 -0.07 -12.19
C ILE A 148 -3.26 -0.65 -12.55
N THR A 149 -3.25 -1.88 -13.06
CA THR A 149 -4.42 -2.72 -13.30
C THR A 149 -4.33 -3.93 -12.38
N SER A 150 -5.27 -4.05 -11.44
CA SER A 150 -5.52 -5.15 -10.46
C SER A 150 -4.35 -5.75 -9.66
N SER A 151 -3.09 -5.55 -10.05
CA SER A 151 -1.92 -6.33 -9.61
C SER A 151 -0.90 -5.52 -8.79
N LEU A 152 -0.85 -4.19 -8.93
CA LEU A 152 0.17 -3.37 -8.24
C LEU A 152 -0.31 -2.78 -6.90
N PHE A 153 -1.59 -2.38 -6.79
CA PHE A 153 -2.28 -2.01 -5.55
C PHE A 153 -3.77 -1.74 -5.86
N ALA A 154 -4.59 -2.78 -5.99
CA ALA A 154 -6.02 -2.61 -6.28
C ALA A 154 -6.89 -2.86 -5.04
N ILE A 155 -7.81 -1.95 -4.76
CA ILE A 155 -8.85 -2.07 -3.73
C ILE A 155 -10.07 -2.69 -4.42
N GLY A 156 -10.19 -4.03 -4.41
CA GLY A 156 -11.26 -4.78 -5.09
C GLY A 156 -12.26 -5.46 -4.14
N TYR A 157 -13.53 -5.50 -4.53
CA TYR A 157 -14.65 -6.15 -3.85
C TYR A 157 -14.79 -7.62 -4.34
N GLY A 158 -15.09 -8.57 -3.44
CA GLY A 158 -15.08 -10.04 -3.67
C GLY A 158 -16.14 -10.57 -4.67
N ALA A 159 -16.26 -11.87 -4.98
CA ALA A 159 -15.72 -13.11 -4.42
C ALA A 159 -15.51 -14.19 -5.51
N GLY A 160 -14.47 -15.03 -5.40
CA GLY A 160 -14.22 -16.16 -6.31
C GLY A 160 -12.76 -16.60 -6.27
N ALA A 161 -12.51 -17.91 -6.20
CA ALA A 161 -11.25 -18.51 -5.76
C ALA A 161 -10.14 -18.64 -6.84
N VAL A 162 -8.91 -18.83 -6.35
CA VAL A 162 -7.68 -19.38 -6.99
C VAL A 162 -6.92 -18.47 -8.00
N PRO A 163 -5.64 -18.77 -8.31
CA PRO A 163 -4.40 -18.57 -7.55
C PRO A 163 -3.71 -17.23 -7.89
N GLY A 164 -3.10 -16.63 -6.85
CA GLY A 164 -2.59 -15.27 -6.84
C GLY A 164 -3.55 -14.42 -6.01
N GLU A 165 -3.57 -14.66 -4.69
CA GLU A 165 -4.50 -13.99 -3.76
C GLU A 165 -4.26 -12.46 -3.78
N VAL A 166 -4.98 -11.78 -4.68
CA VAL A 166 -5.14 -10.34 -4.77
C VAL A 166 -6.20 -9.90 -3.76
N MET A 167 -5.97 -8.74 -3.15
CA MET A 167 -6.75 -8.16 -2.06
C MET A 167 -8.27 -8.13 -2.32
N GLY A 168 -9.01 -8.90 -1.52
CA GLY A 168 -10.46 -8.89 -1.47
C GLY A 168 -10.92 -10.16 -0.78
N LEU A 169 -11.42 -10.05 0.46
CA LEU A 169 -11.90 -11.14 1.33
C LEU A 169 -11.18 -12.48 1.10
N SER A 170 -10.21 -12.84 1.95
CA SER A 170 -9.83 -14.26 1.97
C SER A 170 -11.10 -15.06 2.28
N SER A 171 -11.61 -15.79 1.30
CA SER A 171 -12.80 -16.64 1.45
C SER A 171 -12.61 -17.69 2.55
N ALA A 172 -11.36 -17.92 2.95
CA ALA A 172 -11.02 -18.66 4.14
C ALA A 172 -11.12 -17.74 5.37
N GLN A 173 -12.28 -17.82 6.05
CA GLN A 173 -12.46 -17.41 7.46
C GLN A 173 -11.45 -18.07 8.42
N THR A 174 -10.58 -18.97 7.92
CA THR A 174 -9.61 -19.77 8.67
C THR A 174 -8.16 -19.61 8.19
N ALA A 175 -7.87 -18.72 7.22
CA ALA A 175 -6.50 -18.55 6.72
C ALA A 175 -5.62 -17.76 7.70
N SER A 176 -4.41 -18.28 7.96
CA SER A 176 -3.43 -17.66 8.84
C SER A 176 -3.19 -16.17 8.51
N PRO A 177 -3.10 -15.28 9.53
CA PRO A 177 -2.77 -13.87 9.33
C PRO A 177 -1.31 -13.65 8.88
N ASN A 178 -0.47 -14.71 8.80
CA ASN A 178 0.93 -14.67 8.37
C ASN A 178 1.06 -14.54 6.83
N LYS A 179 0.47 -13.49 6.24
CA LYS A 179 0.55 -13.27 4.79
C LYS A 179 1.94 -12.79 4.38
N ALA A 180 2.64 -13.65 3.64
CA ALA A 180 3.97 -13.40 3.11
C ALA A 180 3.99 -12.49 1.87
N ASN A 181 2.86 -12.15 1.27
CA ASN A 181 2.85 -11.26 0.11
C ASN A 181 2.49 -9.83 0.52
N THR A 182 3.09 -8.85 -0.14
CA THR A 182 2.72 -7.44 0.06
C THR A 182 1.26 -7.24 -0.33
N GLY A 183 0.44 -6.70 0.57
CA GLY A 183 -0.96 -6.40 0.30
C GLY A 183 -1.79 -6.08 1.54
N LEU A 184 -3.05 -5.68 1.33
CA LEU A 184 -4.06 -5.43 2.34
C LEU A 184 -5.09 -6.57 2.34
N TYR A 185 -5.20 -7.25 3.46
CA TYR A 185 -6.06 -8.42 3.65
C TYR A 185 -7.17 -8.07 4.64
N SER A 186 -8.37 -8.61 4.46
CA SER A 186 -9.48 -8.43 5.40
C SER A 186 -9.98 -9.79 5.88
N TYR A 187 -10.23 -9.90 7.18
CA TYR A 187 -10.67 -11.12 7.84
C TYR A 187 -11.95 -10.86 8.62
N TYR A 188 -12.94 -11.73 8.42
CA TYR A 188 -14.16 -11.79 9.21
C TYR A 188 -14.11 -13.09 10.01
N GLN A 189 -13.91 -13.00 11.33
CA GLN A 189 -13.59 -14.08 12.28
C GLN A 189 -12.19 -14.66 12.06
N HIS A 190 -11.14 -13.93 12.47
CA HIS A 190 -9.75 -14.37 12.21
C HIS A 190 -9.38 -15.65 12.99
N PRO A 191 -8.56 -16.54 12.43
CA PRO A 191 -7.99 -17.67 13.18
C PRO A 191 -6.99 -17.21 14.26
N ASP A 192 -6.75 -18.07 15.24
CA ASP A 192 -6.01 -17.81 16.48
C ASP A 192 -4.68 -17.05 16.28
N GLY A 193 -4.44 -16.05 17.16
CA GLY A 193 -3.14 -15.40 17.32
C GLY A 193 -3.08 -13.90 17.09
N VAL A 194 -4.10 -13.27 16.49
CA VAL A 194 -4.25 -11.80 16.51
C VAL A 194 -5.00 -11.40 17.79
N PRO A 195 -4.60 -10.34 18.52
CA PRO A 195 -5.27 -9.98 19.77
C PRO A 195 -6.73 -9.58 19.51
N GLY A 196 -7.69 -10.36 20.01
CA GLY A 196 -8.94 -9.87 20.60
C GLY A 196 -10.11 -9.39 19.73
N PHE A 197 -10.14 -9.56 18.39
CA PHE A 197 -11.20 -8.93 17.57
C PHE A 197 -11.93 -9.86 16.60
N GLY A 198 -13.23 -9.64 16.44
CA GLY A 198 -14.07 -10.41 15.52
C GLY A 198 -13.77 -10.16 14.05
N ALA A 199 -13.24 -9.00 13.67
CA ALA A 199 -12.82 -8.69 12.30
C ALA A 199 -11.64 -7.71 12.26
N ILE A 200 -10.72 -7.92 11.32
CA ILE A 200 -9.49 -7.12 11.18
C ILE A 200 -9.14 -6.88 9.71
N SER A 201 -8.43 -5.78 9.46
CA SER A 201 -7.69 -5.53 8.22
C SER A 201 -6.19 -5.61 8.51
N VAL A 202 -5.42 -6.30 7.67
CA VAL A 202 -3.98 -6.50 7.82
C VAL A 202 -3.26 -5.99 6.58
N LEU A 203 -2.42 -4.97 6.74
CA LEU A 203 -1.43 -4.59 5.75
C LEU A 203 -0.17 -5.44 5.97
N SER A 204 0.27 -6.16 4.95
CA SER A 204 1.56 -6.85 4.91
C SER A 204 2.45 -6.22 3.86
N GLN A 205 3.73 -6.10 4.16
CA GLN A 205 4.72 -5.53 3.26
C GLN A 205 6.03 -6.32 3.34
N ALA A 206 6.53 -6.74 2.17
CA ALA A 206 7.90 -7.22 2.04
C ALA A 206 8.88 -6.06 2.22
N TRP A 207 9.90 -6.28 3.06
CA TRP A 207 10.92 -5.27 3.25
C TRP A 207 11.82 -5.20 2.02
N GLY A 208 11.86 -4.05 1.35
CA GLY A 208 12.47 -3.93 0.02
C GLY A 208 13.98 -4.23 -0.03
N HIS A 209 14.69 -4.03 1.08
CA HIS A 209 16.12 -4.33 1.16
C HIS A 209 16.42 -5.81 1.41
N ASP A 210 15.48 -6.53 2.03
CA ASP A 210 15.68 -7.93 2.39
C ASP A 210 14.36 -8.70 2.27
N PRO A 211 14.17 -9.41 1.13
CA PRO A 211 12.95 -10.14 0.83
C PRO A 211 12.64 -11.29 1.78
N GLN A 212 13.47 -11.58 2.80
CA GLN A 212 13.12 -12.54 3.85
C GLN A 212 12.18 -11.94 4.89
N TRP A 213 12.17 -10.62 5.08
CA TRP A 213 11.41 -9.96 6.15
C TRP A 213 10.06 -9.41 5.68
N ARG A 214 9.06 -9.55 6.54
CA ARG A 214 7.72 -9.01 6.36
C ARG A 214 7.36 -8.13 7.54
N ALA A 215 6.90 -6.92 7.26
CA ALA A 215 6.27 -6.05 8.24
C ALA A 215 4.75 -6.18 8.10
N GLN A 216 4.06 -6.27 9.23
CA GLN A 216 2.60 -6.31 9.25
C GLN A 216 2.03 -5.28 10.22
N LEU A 217 0.95 -4.64 9.78
CA LEU A 217 0.11 -3.75 10.56
C LEU A 217 -1.32 -4.30 10.50
N SER A 218 -1.96 -4.51 11.64
CA SER A 218 -3.37 -4.86 11.72
C SER A 218 -4.19 -3.76 12.37
N MET A 219 -5.40 -3.55 11.86
CA MET A 219 -6.39 -2.64 12.40
C MET A 219 -7.67 -3.43 12.66
N ALA A 220 -8.21 -3.31 13.86
CA ALA A 220 -9.49 -3.88 14.20
C ALA A 220 -10.62 -3.15 13.44
N VAL A 221 -11.57 -3.90 12.90
CA VAL A 221 -12.75 -3.35 12.21
C VAL A 221 -13.90 -3.17 13.21
N SER A 222 -14.01 -4.07 14.19
CA SER A 222 -15.10 -4.12 15.16
C SER A 222 -14.74 -3.55 16.54
N ALA A 223 -13.58 -2.89 16.66
CA ALA A 223 -13.10 -2.31 17.91
C ALA A 223 -11.98 -1.30 17.65
N ASP A 224 -11.58 -0.58 18.69
CA ASP A 224 -10.47 0.36 18.65
C ASP A 224 -9.17 -0.37 18.99
N GLY A 225 -8.40 -0.75 17.97
CA GLY A 225 -7.12 -1.43 18.17
C GLY A 225 -6.25 -1.47 16.92
N ILE A 226 -4.99 -1.09 17.07
CA ILE A 226 -3.96 -1.19 16.03
C ILE A 226 -2.81 -2.02 16.58
N HIS A 227 -2.31 -2.96 15.79
CA HIS A 227 -1.23 -3.85 16.15
C HIS A 227 -0.19 -3.93 15.04
N PHE A 228 1.05 -4.25 15.41
CA PHE A 228 2.11 -4.46 14.46
C PHE A 228 2.97 -5.65 14.85
N ARG A 229 3.68 -6.19 13.87
CA ARG A 229 4.76 -7.16 14.05
C ARG A 229 5.67 -7.21 12.82
N GLN A 230 6.77 -7.92 12.95
CA GLN A 230 7.66 -8.27 11.85
C GLN A 230 8.00 -9.76 11.92
N PHE A 231 8.06 -10.46 10.79
CA PHE A 231 8.41 -11.89 10.76
C PHE A 231 9.26 -12.24 9.52
N SER A 232 9.97 -13.36 9.60
CA SER A 232 10.72 -13.93 8.47
C SER A 232 9.90 -14.99 7.74
N VAL A 233 10.00 -15.05 6.42
CA VAL A 233 9.38 -16.09 5.59
C VAL A 233 10.27 -17.33 5.40
N ASN A 234 11.43 -17.37 6.04
CA ASN A 234 12.33 -18.52 5.95
C ASN A 234 11.67 -19.77 6.57
N PRO A 235 11.85 -20.96 5.97
CA PRO A 235 11.32 -22.21 6.52
C PRO A 235 11.72 -22.40 7.99
N GLY A 236 10.73 -22.70 8.84
CA GLY A 236 10.94 -22.91 10.29
C GLY A 236 10.93 -21.64 11.15
N SER A 237 10.83 -20.45 10.56
CA SER A 237 10.67 -19.20 11.33
C SER A 237 9.23 -19.02 11.79
N ALA A 238 8.99 -19.03 13.10
CA ALA A 238 7.68 -18.70 13.66
C ALA A 238 7.44 -17.18 13.64
N ALA A 239 6.23 -16.75 13.29
CA ALA A 239 5.87 -15.34 13.41
C ALA A 239 5.77 -14.96 14.90
N PRO A 240 6.39 -13.84 15.33
CA PRO A 240 6.29 -13.42 16.71
C PRO A 240 4.88 -12.92 17.05
N ASN A 241 4.64 -12.81 18.36
CA ASN A 241 3.40 -12.25 18.89
C ASN A 241 3.19 -10.80 18.41
N TRP A 242 1.94 -10.44 18.19
CA TRP A 242 1.56 -9.07 17.87
C TRP A 242 1.85 -8.11 19.02
N ARG A 243 2.19 -6.87 18.69
CA ARG A 243 2.35 -5.75 19.63
C ARG A 243 1.22 -4.75 19.42
N SER A 244 0.55 -4.35 20.50
CA SER A 244 -0.53 -3.34 20.46
C SER A 244 0.02 -1.92 20.57
N ILE A 245 -0.59 -0.99 19.83
CA ILE A 245 -0.36 0.45 19.98
C ILE A 245 -1.26 0.98 21.11
N LEU A 246 -0.70 1.81 21.98
CA LEU A 246 -1.46 2.50 23.02
C LEU A 246 -2.18 3.73 22.43
N HIS A 247 -3.46 3.89 22.76
CA HIS A 247 -4.34 5.00 22.39
C HIS A 247 -5.30 5.33 23.54
N ASN A 248 -6.04 6.42 23.46
CA ASN A 248 -6.91 6.90 24.55
C ASN A 248 -7.98 5.88 25.02
N GLY A 249 -8.30 4.89 24.19
CA GLY A 249 -9.28 3.84 24.52
C GLY A 249 -8.68 2.62 25.24
N ASN A 250 -7.35 2.44 25.21
CA ASN A 250 -6.66 1.32 25.86
C ASN A 250 -5.50 1.77 26.79
N ALA A 251 -5.17 3.06 26.79
CA ALA A 251 -4.28 3.69 27.73
C ALA A 251 -5.12 4.19 28.92
N ILE A 252 -4.79 3.76 30.13
CA ILE A 252 -5.43 4.27 31.35
C ILE A 252 -5.07 5.76 31.47
N SER A 253 -6.01 6.62 31.11
CA SER A 253 -5.96 8.07 31.30
C SER A 253 -5.90 8.39 32.79
N GLY A 254 -4.68 8.46 33.32
CA GLY A 254 -4.36 8.96 34.65
C GLY A 254 -3.01 9.65 34.62
N VAL A 255 -3.01 10.97 34.35
CA VAL A 255 -1.86 11.90 34.32
C VAL A 255 -1.12 12.02 32.98
N LEU A 256 -1.80 12.53 31.96
CA LEU A 256 -1.17 13.35 30.91
C LEU A 256 -1.95 14.66 30.78
N ASN A 257 -1.74 15.55 31.75
CA ASN A 257 -1.82 16.98 31.48
C ASN A 257 -0.39 17.52 31.50
N ALA A 258 0.40 17.10 30.52
CA ALA A 258 1.66 17.76 30.21
C ALA A 258 1.32 18.93 29.27
N GLY A 259 1.25 20.12 29.84
CA GLY A 259 1.47 21.34 29.06
C GLY A 259 2.83 21.25 28.33
N PRO A 260 3.05 22.08 27.29
CA PRO A 260 4.11 21.93 26.30
C PRO A 260 5.56 22.15 26.81
N SER A 261 5.82 22.06 28.12
CA SER A 261 7.16 22.22 28.69
C SER A 261 7.44 21.19 29.78
N GLY A 262 8.39 20.29 29.50
CA GLY A 262 9.10 19.55 30.53
C GLY A 262 8.67 18.09 30.63
N ALA A 263 9.58 17.20 30.21
CA ALA A 263 9.55 15.80 30.56
C ALA A 263 9.32 15.65 32.07
N LEU A 264 8.20 15.04 32.47
CA LEU A 264 8.06 14.58 33.85
C LEU A 264 9.13 13.50 34.09
N PRO A 265 9.78 13.49 35.27
CA PRO A 265 10.75 12.45 35.60
C PRO A 265 10.09 11.09 35.39
N ILE A 266 10.82 10.18 34.73
CA ILE A 266 10.44 8.80 34.36
C ILE A 266 9.78 8.00 35.51
N ASN A 267 9.91 8.48 36.73
CA ASN A 267 9.45 7.88 37.98
C ASN A 267 8.12 8.48 38.53
N SER A 268 7.40 9.32 37.80
CA SER A 268 6.21 10.04 38.31
C SER A 268 4.87 9.49 37.85
N GLY A 269 4.85 8.44 37.01
CA GLY A 269 3.61 7.86 36.50
C GLY A 269 2.84 7.12 37.59
N LEU A 270 1.53 7.33 37.69
CA LEU A 270 0.65 6.49 38.49
C LEU A 270 0.56 5.11 37.84
N ILE A 271 0.92 4.04 38.56
CA ILE A 271 0.93 2.67 38.03
C ILE A 271 -0.20 1.81 38.61
N GLU A 272 -0.70 2.16 39.79
CA GLU A 272 -1.71 1.37 40.48
C GLU A 272 -2.57 2.29 41.35
N ARG A 273 -3.88 2.07 41.29
CA ARG A 273 -4.85 2.58 42.26
C ARG A 273 -5.65 1.37 42.74
N GLY A 274 -5.85 1.24 44.04
CA GLY A 274 -6.76 0.24 44.60
C GLY A 274 -7.63 0.81 45.71
N GLY A 275 -8.71 0.09 46.02
CA GLY A 275 -9.63 0.42 47.11
C GLY A 275 -10.96 1.04 46.70
N ALA A 276 -11.67 1.54 47.71
CA ALA A 276 -12.98 2.18 47.63
C ALA A 276 -12.87 3.68 48.00
N LEU A 277 -14.01 4.39 48.00
CA LEU A 277 -14.07 5.84 48.30
C LEU A 277 -13.41 6.22 49.63
N ASP A 278 -13.63 5.41 50.67
CA ASP A 278 -13.16 5.70 52.03
C ASP A 278 -11.79 5.09 52.37
N ASN A 279 -11.35 4.10 51.60
CA ASN A 279 -10.10 3.36 51.83
C ASN A 279 -9.44 3.12 50.48
N TRP A 280 -8.34 3.81 50.18
CA TRP A 280 -7.69 3.75 48.88
C TRP A 280 -6.17 3.86 49.00
N TYR A 281 -5.48 3.44 47.94
CA TYR A 281 -4.06 3.72 47.78
C TYR A 281 -3.70 4.07 46.33
N PHE A 282 -2.58 4.77 46.18
CA PHE A 282 -1.92 5.04 44.92
C PHE A 282 -0.47 4.56 44.99
N ARG A 283 0.01 3.92 43.91
CA ARG A 283 1.43 3.62 43.70
C ARG A 283 1.91 4.31 42.44
N PHE A 284 3.10 4.87 42.53
CA PHE A 284 3.79 5.54 41.43
C PHE A 284 5.00 4.72 40.99
N ALA A 285 5.37 4.85 39.72
CA ALA A 285 6.49 4.13 39.10
C ALA A 285 7.80 4.32 39.87
N GLY A 286 8.01 5.49 40.48
CA GLY A 286 9.16 5.84 41.30
C GLY A 286 9.21 5.25 42.70
N GLY A 287 8.31 4.32 43.02
CA GLY A 287 8.28 3.64 44.32
C GLY A 287 7.45 4.34 45.38
N LEU A 288 6.96 5.57 45.14
CA LEU A 288 6.07 6.27 46.07
C LEU A 288 4.73 5.52 46.20
N GLN A 289 4.28 5.34 47.43
CA GLN A 289 2.94 4.87 47.78
C GLN A 289 2.27 5.87 48.72
N ILE A 290 1.02 6.20 48.43
CA ILE A 290 0.14 6.97 49.30
C ILE A 290 -1.05 6.08 49.63
N CYS A 291 -1.31 5.84 50.91
CA CYS A 291 -2.43 5.05 51.39
C CYS A 291 -3.29 5.92 52.30
N GLN A 292 -4.61 5.87 52.14
CA GLN A 292 -5.58 6.53 53.01
C GLN A 292 -6.63 5.52 53.46
N GLN A 293 -6.90 5.48 54.76
CA GLN A 293 -7.99 4.70 55.32
C GLN A 293 -8.84 5.52 56.28
N ARG A 294 -10.13 5.24 56.31
CA ARG A 294 -11.12 5.94 57.13
C ARG A 294 -11.83 4.96 58.04
N PHE A 295 -12.01 5.36 59.30
CA PHE A 295 -12.88 4.67 60.24
C PHE A 295 -13.68 5.66 61.09
N THR A 296 -14.70 5.15 61.76
CA THR A 296 -15.53 5.92 62.69
C THR A 296 -15.45 5.29 64.07
N GLY A 297 -15.40 6.14 65.09
CA GLY A 297 -15.44 5.73 66.50
C GLY A 297 -14.12 5.22 67.05
N TYR A 298 -13.82 5.59 68.29
CA TYR A 298 -12.69 5.12 69.06
C TYR A 298 -12.92 5.30 70.57
N THR A 299 -12.22 4.50 71.37
CA THR A 299 -12.35 4.45 72.83
C THR A 299 -11.07 4.95 73.50
N ALA A 300 -11.21 5.73 74.57
CA ALA A 300 -10.10 6.27 75.34
C ALA A 300 -9.13 5.17 75.80
N GLY A 301 -7.84 5.37 75.58
CA GLY A 301 -6.77 4.45 75.99
C GLY A 301 -6.70 3.13 75.21
N VAL A 302 -7.55 2.92 74.20
CA VAL A 302 -7.56 1.68 73.39
C VAL A 302 -6.87 1.94 72.05
N THR A 303 -5.78 1.21 71.79
CA THR A 303 -5.09 1.26 70.49
C THR A 303 -5.90 0.53 69.43
N ARG A 304 -6.32 1.24 68.40
CA ARG A 304 -6.90 0.68 67.19
C ARG A 304 -5.78 0.32 66.20
N ASN A 305 -5.59 -0.97 65.96
CA ASN A 305 -4.66 -1.50 64.97
C ASN A 305 -5.43 -1.84 63.68
N VAL A 306 -5.03 -1.25 62.56
CA VAL A 306 -5.67 -1.45 61.26
C VAL A 306 -4.62 -1.78 60.21
N ALA A 307 -4.85 -2.87 59.46
CA ALA A 307 -3.98 -3.26 58.36
C ALA A 307 -4.12 -2.27 57.19
N TRP A 308 -2.99 -1.92 56.58
CA TRP A 308 -3.00 -1.12 55.36
C TRP A 308 -3.69 -1.88 54.23
N LEU A 309 -4.45 -1.15 53.41
CA LEU A 309 -5.05 -1.73 52.21
C LEU A 309 -3.99 -2.24 51.23
N ALA A 310 -2.83 -1.59 51.20
CA ALA A 310 -1.63 -2.04 50.52
C ALA A 310 -0.42 -1.87 51.46
N GLY A 311 0.34 -2.94 51.69
CA GLY A 311 1.55 -2.88 52.49
C GLY A 311 2.60 -1.96 51.86
N PHE A 312 3.43 -1.35 52.71
CA PHE A 312 4.62 -0.63 52.28
C PHE A 312 5.81 -1.60 52.19
N ALA A 313 6.87 -1.21 51.49
CA ALA A 313 8.12 -1.97 51.46
C ALA A 313 8.95 -1.73 52.73
N ASP A 314 8.96 -0.48 53.20
CA ASP A 314 9.61 -0.02 54.42
C ASP A 314 8.61 0.70 55.33
N THR A 315 9.02 1.05 56.55
CA THR A 315 8.20 1.90 57.42
C THR A 315 7.84 3.21 56.69
N PRO A 316 6.55 3.60 56.64
CA PRO A 316 6.14 4.83 55.96
C PRO A 316 6.90 6.04 56.51
N VAL A 317 7.36 6.90 55.61
CA VAL A 317 8.13 8.11 55.96
C VAL A 317 7.24 9.13 56.68
N ALA A 318 5.94 9.14 56.36
CA ALA A 318 4.96 9.97 57.05
C ALA A 318 3.70 9.16 57.32
N VAL A 319 3.18 9.27 58.55
CA VAL A 319 1.86 8.77 58.95
C VAL A 319 1.20 9.87 59.75
N PHE A 320 0.04 10.32 59.31
CA PHE A 320 -0.72 11.36 59.98
C PHE A 320 -2.20 11.03 59.99
N HIS A 321 -2.88 11.51 61.01
CA HIS A 321 -4.31 11.34 61.17
C HIS A 321 -4.98 12.71 61.08
N ASN A 322 -6.20 12.72 60.54
CA ASN A 322 -7.09 13.86 60.57
C ASN A 322 -8.42 13.41 61.19
N ILE A 323 -8.92 14.19 62.15
CA ILE A 323 -10.15 13.88 62.89
C ILE A 323 -11.20 14.90 62.48
N TYR A 324 -12.26 14.42 61.86
CA TYR A 324 -13.44 15.20 61.57
C TYR A 324 -14.42 15.03 62.73
N PRO A 325 -14.61 16.06 63.58
CA PRO A 325 -15.47 15.97 64.74
C PRO A 325 -16.92 15.85 64.32
N THR A 326 -17.65 14.94 64.96
CA THR A 326 -19.12 14.87 64.85
C THR A 326 -19.80 15.62 65.98
N ILE A 327 -19.16 15.69 67.16
CA ILE A 327 -19.66 16.39 68.36
C ILE A 327 -18.57 17.26 69.00
N ASP A 328 -17.36 16.71 69.16
CA ASP A 328 -16.26 17.37 69.86
C ASP A 328 -14.91 17.17 69.15
N TRP A 329 -14.03 18.17 69.25
CA TRP A 329 -12.65 18.07 68.78
C TRP A 329 -11.81 17.18 69.69
N ASP A 330 -10.96 16.36 69.06
CA ASP A 330 -9.98 15.54 69.75
C ASP A 330 -8.56 15.99 69.41
N MET A 331 -7.88 16.51 70.41
CA MET A 331 -6.50 16.99 70.30
C MET A 331 -5.48 16.07 70.97
N THR A 332 -5.93 14.95 71.56
CA THR A 332 -5.04 14.03 72.28
C THR A 332 -4.67 12.81 71.45
N ALA A 333 -5.26 12.69 70.27
CA ALA A 333 -5.04 11.58 69.36
C ALA A 333 -3.60 11.50 68.83
N ARG A 334 -3.13 10.27 68.68
CA ARG A 334 -1.77 9.94 68.22
C ARG A 334 -1.86 8.83 67.20
N CYS A 335 -1.03 8.89 66.18
CA CYS A 335 -0.94 7.87 65.16
C CYS A 335 0.50 7.60 64.77
N TYR A 336 0.81 6.32 64.53
CA TYR A 336 2.06 5.88 63.93
C TYR A 336 1.78 4.64 63.07
N GLY A 337 2.69 4.29 62.16
CA GLY A 337 2.52 3.13 61.30
C GLY A 337 3.80 2.32 61.15
N ASN A 338 3.63 1.08 60.73
CA ASN A 338 4.68 0.18 60.29
C ASN A 338 4.38 -0.30 58.86
N VAL A 339 5.15 -1.27 58.39
CA VAL A 339 5.09 -1.83 57.03
C VAL A 339 3.69 -2.35 56.66
N GLY A 340 2.97 -2.96 57.60
CA GLY A 340 1.69 -3.65 57.33
C GLY A 340 0.44 -3.01 57.93
N SER A 341 0.59 -2.03 58.83
CA SER A 341 -0.50 -1.53 59.66
C SER A 341 -0.23 -0.13 60.23
N TYR A 342 -1.30 0.55 60.66
CA TYR A 342 -1.20 1.71 61.53
C TYR A 342 -1.90 1.49 62.86
N PHE A 343 -1.47 2.31 63.82
CA PHE A 343 -1.96 2.32 65.18
C PHE A 343 -2.50 3.72 65.47
N PHE A 344 -3.73 3.80 65.93
CA PHE A 344 -4.37 5.03 66.37
C PHE A 344 -4.79 4.88 67.83
N MET A 345 -4.51 5.89 68.65
CA MET A 345 -4.97 5.96 70.03
C MET A 345 -5.41 7.38 70.37
N SER A 346 -6.34 7.51 71.31
CA SER A 346 -6.79 8.79 71.86
C SER A 346 -7.03 8.64 73.36
N ASP A 347 -6.92 9.74 74.10
CA ASP A 347 -7.28 9.79 75.51
C ASP A 347 -8.79 10.06 75.72
N ARG A 348 -9.58 10.15 74.62
CA ARG A 348 -11.03 10.37 74.63
C ARG A 348 -11.79 9.24 73.94
N THR A 349 -13.01 8.98 74.40
CA THR A 349 -13.99 8.11 73.71
C THR A 349 -14.94 8.99 72.92
N LEU A 350 -14.86 8.93 71.59
CA LEU A 350 -15.65 9.78 70.69
C LEU A 350 -16.10 8.99 69.46
N ASN A 351 -17.21 9.39 68.85
CA ASN A 351 -17.73 8.82 67.61
C ASN A 351 -17.38 9.68 66.37
N ASN A 352 -16.14 10.17 66.34
CA ASN A 352 -15.63 11.01 65.25
C ASN A 352 -15.20 10.15 64.06
N ILE A 353 -15.13 10.78 62.88
CA ILE A 353 -14.53 10.18 61.69
C ILE A 353 -13.03 10.45 61.73
N VAL A 354 -12.22 9.40 61.60
CA VAL A 354 -10.77 9.49 61.52
C VAL A 354 -10.31 9.03 60.15
N THR A 355 -9.53 9.88 59.49
CA THR A 355 -8.82 9.55 58.26
C THR A 355 -7.34 9.45 58.58
N VAL A 356 -6.72 8.32 58.30
CA VAL A 356 -5.28 8.12 58.43
C VAL A 356 -4.67 8.04 57.04
N THR A 357 -3.65 8.87 56.81
CA THR A 357 -2.90 8.91 55.55
C THR A 357 -1.45 8.57 55.83
N ALA A 358 -0.88 7.68 55.02
CA ALA A 358 0.52 7.31 55.05
C ALA A 358 1.19 7.50 53.68
N ILE A 359 2.44 7.95 53.72
CA ILE A 359 3.29 8.15 52.56
C ILE A 359 4.58 7.37 52.78
N GLY A 360 4.94 6.52 51.82
CA GLY A 360 6.10 5.65 51.93
C GLY A 360 6.48 5.00 50.60
N ARG A 361 7.23 3.92 50.66
CA ARG A 361 7.64 3.16 49.47
C ARG A 361 6.84 1.86 49.32
N TRP A 362 6.59 1.41 48.08
CA TRP A 362 6.00 0.08 47.81
C TRP A 362 6.99 -0.92 47.20
N HIS A 363 8.18 -0.47 46.80
CA HIS A 363 9.32 -1.31 46.42
C HIS A 363 10.63 -0.62 46.84
N ALA A 364 11.71 -1.40 46.92
CA ALA A 364 13.04 -0.96 47.35
C ALA A 364 13.70 0.02 46.38
#